data_AF-A0A8B9ZI40-F1
#
_entry.id   AF-A0A8B9ZI40-F1
#
_cell.length_a   1.000
_cell.length_b   1.000
_cell.length_c   1.000
_cell.angle_alpha   90.00
_cell.angle_beta   90.00
_cell.angle_gamma   90.00
#
_symmetry.space_group_name_H-M   'P 1'
#
loop_
_entity.id
_entity.type
_entity.pdbx_description
1 polymer ?
#
loop_
_entity_poly.entity_id
_entity_poly.type
_entity_poly.pdbx_seq_one_letter_code
_entity_poly.pdbx_strand_id
1 'polypeptide(L)'
;MGVEKRRGAANGGGGSGTRTSWRRGRAGAWQRGPGPCGAAGMNVGVAHSELNPNTRVASSRGSWLAYGLAVGALHVVLLSVPVLSVPVVWTLTNVLHNLVMYLLLHTVKGTPFETPDQGRDRLLTHWEQIDYGMQCTSSRKFLSISPVVLYLLTSFYTKYDPAHFVINTASLLSVLLPKLPQFHGVRLFGINKY
;
A
#
# COMPACT_ATOMS: atom_id res chain seq x y z
N MET A 1 -100.10 -26.18 29.99
CA MET A 1 -99.81 -27.32 29.07
C MET A 1 -98.81 -26.83 28.02
N GLY A 2 -97.71 -27.57 27.80
CA GLY A 2 -96.64 -27.29 26.81
C GLY A 2 -95.38 -26.67 27.45
N VAL A 3 -94.43 -27.44 28.02
CA VAL A 3 -93.29 -28.15 27.37
C VAL A 3 -92.26 -27.14 26.82
N GLU A 4 -91.20 -26.82 27.59
CA GLU A 4 -89.81 -27.36 27.50
C GLU A 4 -89.03 -26.77 26.29
N LYS A 5 -87.80 -26.24 26.34
CA LYS A 5 -86.53 -26.78 26.85
C LYS A 5 -85.42 -25.70 26.70
N ARG A 6 -84.54 -25.58 27.72
CA ARG A 6 -83.04 -25.57 27.71
C ARG A 6 -82.29 -24.86 26.56
N ARG A 7 -81.11 -24.27 26.70
CA ARG A 7 -80.04 -24.13 27.71
C ARG A 7 -78.98 -23.23 27.02
N GLY A 8 -78.23 -22.44 27.79
CA GLY A 8 -77.02 -21.76 27.30
C GLY A 8 -76.36 -20.92 28.40
N ALA A 9 -75.52 -21.57 29.20
CA ALA A 9 -74.62 -20.99 30.21
C ALA A 9 -73.50 -20.15 29.52
N ALA A 10 -73.08 -18.97 29.96
CA ALA A 10 -72.37 -18.51 31.17
C ALA A 10 -70.89 -18.15 30.90
N ASN A 11 -70.40 -17.15 31.65
CA ASN A 11 -69.04 -16.59 31.81
C ASN A 11 -68.54 -15.60 30.73
N GLY A 12 -68.05 -14.39 31.03
CA GLY A 12 -67.72 -13.73 32.31
C GLY A 12 -66.26 -13.22 32.33
N GLY A 13 -66.07 -11.90 32.55
CA GLY A 13 -64.80 -11.23 32.91
C GLY A 13 -63.84 -10.93 31.74
N GLY A 14 -63.31 -9.72 31.50
CA GLY A 14 -62.99 -8.62 32.40
C GLY A 14 -61.47 -8.59 32.66
N GLY A 15 -60.73 -7.61 32.12
CA GLY A 15 -59.32 -7.43 32.49
C GLY A 15 -58.45 -6.67 31.50
N SER A 16 -58.29 -5.37 31.75
CA SER A 16 -57.36 -4.44 31.13
C SER A 16 -55.88 -4.82 31.30
N GLY A 17 -55.05 -4.57 30.27
CA GLY A 17 -53.60 -4.71 30.38
C GLY A 17 -52.87 -4.06 29.22
N THR A 18 -52.62 -2.75 29.32
CA THR A 18 -51.77 -1.96 28.42
C THR A 18 -50.37 -2.56 28.30
N ARG A 19 -49.89 -2.80 27.07
CA ARG A 19 -48.46 -2.83 26.80
C ARG A 19 -48.14 -2.25 25.41
N THR A 20 -47.52 -1.09 25.50
CA THR A 20 -46.88 -0.32 24.44
C THR A 20 -45.86 -1.18 23.68
N SER A 21 -45.92 -1.20 22.35
CA SER A 21 -44.71 -1.38 21.55
C SER A 21 -44.80 -0.56 20.27
N TRP A 22 -43.93 0.45 20.22
CA TRP A 22 -43.71 1.34 19.10
C TRP A 22 -43.02 0.57 17.98
N ARG A 23 -43.74 0.21 16.91
CA ARG A 23 -43.09 -0.17 15.64
C ARG A 23 -42.63 1.09 14.91
N ARG A 24 -41.40 1.53 15.20
CA ARG A 24 -40.68 2.50 14.37
C ARG A 24 -40.35 1.83 13.02
N GLY A 25 -41.16 2.12 12.02
CA GLY A 25 -40.77 1.98 10.62
C GLY A 25 -39.82 3.10 10.23
N ARG A 26 -38.52 2.80 10.18
CA ARG A 26 -37.51 3.43 9.31
C ARG A 26 -36.16 2.78 9.57
N ALA A 27 -35.73 1.93 8.66
CA ALA A 27 -34.31 1.68 8.43
C ALA A 27 -34.12 1.69 6.92
N GLY A 28 -33.66 2.84 6.41
CA GLY A 28 -33.15 2.95 5.07
C GLY A 28 -32.05 1.91 4.90
N ALA A 29 -32.14 1.15 3.81
CA ALA A 29 -31.09 0.25 3.38
C ALA A 29 -29.85 1.10 3.07
N TRP A 30 -28.94 1.17 4.04
CA TRP A 30 -27.58 1.62 3.79
C TRP A 30 -26.95 0.62 2.82
N GLN A 31 -26.87 1.03 1.56
CA GLN A 31 -25.91 0.49 0.61
C GLN A 31 -24.53 0.63 1.25
N ARG A 32 -24.02 -0.45 1.83
CA ARG A 32 -22.60 -0.57 2.13
C ARG A 32 -21.88 -0.67 0.79
N GLY A 33 -21.53 0.47 0.21
CA GLY A 33 -20.48 0.53 -0.79
C GLY A 33 -19.21 -0.09 -0.22
N PRO A 34 -18.37 -0.73 -1.05
CA PRO A 34 -17.09 -1.22 -0.57
C PRO A 34 -16.31 -0.03 -0.02
N GLY A 35 -15.83 -0.15 1.22
CA GLY A 35 -14.81 0.76 1.72
C GLY A 35 -13.56 0.72 0.83
N PRO A 36 -12.60 1.65 1.01
CA PRO A 36 -11.44 1.83 0.12
C PRO A 36 -10.46 0.63 0.04
N CYS A 37 -10.80 -0.49 0.68
CA CYS A 37 -10.09 -1.76 0.58
C CYS A 37 -11.13 -2.85 0.26
N GLY A 38 -11.56 -2.92 -1.00
CA GLY A 38 -12.42 -3.98 -1.50
C GLY A 38 -11.61 -5.24 -1.76
N ALA A 39 -11.92 -6.32 -1.04
CA ALA A 39 -11.47 -7.66 -1.36
C ALA A 39 -12.04 -8.08 -2.73
N ALA A 40 -11.18 -8.29 -3.72
CA ALA A 40 -11.57 -8.82 -5.01
C ALA A 40 -11.84 -10.33 -4.89
N GLY A 41 -13.05 -10.76 -5.26
CA GLY A 41 -13.40 -12.17 -5.41
C GLY A 41 -12.55 -12.82 -6.51
N MET A 42 -12.00 -13.99 -6.20
CA MET A 42 -11.11 -14.75 -7.07
C MET A 42 -11.93 -15.62 -8.03
N ASN A 43 -11.99 -15.21 -9.31
CA ASN A 43 -12.51 -16.05 -10.40
C ASN A 43 -11.36 -16.83 -11.04
N VAL A 44 -11.65 -18.08 -11.39
CA VAL A 44 -10.70 -19.15 -11.73
C VAL A 44 -10.26 -19.06 -13.20
N GLY A 45 -8.95 -19.14 -13.43
CA GLY A 45 -8.35 -19.89 -14.53
C GLY A 45 -8.57 -19.41 -15.97
N VAL A 46 -7.96 -18.29 -16.33
CA VAL A 46 -7.36 -18.12 -17.68
C VAL A 46 -5.88 -17.85 -17.42
N ALA A 47 -4.98 -18.60 -18.05
CA ALA A 47 -3.56 -18.29 -18.00
C ALA A 47 -3.34 -16.99 -18.79
N HIS A 48 -3.54 -15.85 -18.12
CA HIS A 48 -3.09 -14.57 -18.62
C HIS A 48 -1.56 -14.67 -18.65
N SER A 49 -0.99 -14.80 -19.84
CA SER A 49 0.41 -14.42 -20.04
C SER A 49 0.55 -13.00 -19.48
N GLU A 50 1.32 -12.86 -18.42
CA GLU A 50 1.55 -11.59 -17.74
C GLU A 50 2.04 -10.58 -18.79
N LEU A 51 1.19 -9.59 -19.10
CA LEU A 51 1.44 -8.63 -20.18
C LEU A 51 2.55 -7.64 -19.81
N ASN A 52 2.94 -7.53 -18.54
CA ASN A 52 4.07 -6.72 -18.08
C ASN A 52 4.70 -7.32 -16.79
N PRO A 53 5.89 -7.92 -16.86
CA PRO A 53 6.58 -8.48 -15.69
C PRO A 53 6.86 -7.47 -14.56
N ASN A 54 6.97 -6.17 -14.86
CA ASN A 54 7.28 -5.13 -13.88
C ASN A 54 6.20 -4.98 -12.79
N THR A 55 4.96 -5.42 -13.06
CA THR A 55 3.86 -5.33 -12.11
C THR A 55 4.04 -6.26 -10.91
N ARG A 56 4.72 -7.40 -11.09
CA ARG A 56 4.80 -8.47 -10.07
C ARG A 56 6.19 -8.72 -9.51
N VAL A 57 7.26 -8.28 -10.19
CA VAL A 57 8.64 -8.46 -9.72
C VAL A 57 8.80 -7.95 -8.28
N ALA A 58 8.36 -6.73 -7.99
CA ALA A 58 8.43 -6.15 -6.65
C ALA A 58 7.51 -6.86 -5.62
N SER A 59 6.58 -7.71 -6.05
CA SER A 59 5.66 -8.47 -5.20
C SER A 59 6.24 -9.81 -4.73
N SER A 60 7.33 -10.28 -5.36
CA SER A 60 7.92 -11.57 -5.02
C SER A 60 8.74 -11.50 -3.72
N ARG A 61 8.64 -12.56 -2.90
CA ARG A 61 9.46 -12.72 -1.68
C ARG A 61 10.96 -12.75 -1.99
N GLY A 62 11.33 -13.33 -3.14
CA GLY A 62 12.71 -13.39 -3.61
C GLY A 62 13.28 -12.00 -3.88
N SER A 63 12.50 -11.10 -4.48
CA SER A 63 12.93 -9.72 -4.72
C SER A 63 13.16 -8.93 -3.43
N TRP A 64 12.36 -9.15 -2.38
CA TRP A 64 12.57 -8.49 -1.09
C TRP A 64 13.85 -8.98 -0.41
N LEU A 65 14.11 -10.28 -0.47
CA LEU A 65 15.35 -10.88 0.04
C LEU A 65 16.56 -10.37 -0.73
N ALA A 66 16.50 -10.41 -2.07
CA ALA A 66 17.57 -9.92 -2.93
C ALA A 66 17.88 -8.44 -2.69
N TYR A 67 16.84 -7.61 -2.49
CA TYR A 67 17.01 -6.21 -2.12
C TYR A 67 17.74 -6.06 -0.78
N GLY A 68 17.33 -6.79 0.27
CA GLY A 68 18.00 -6.72 1.58
C GLY A 68 19.45 -7.18 1.51
N LEU A 69 19.73 -8.26 0.77
CA LEU A 69 21.08 -8.75 0.53
C LEU A 69 21.92 -7.75 -0.26
N ALA A 70 21.36 -7.09 -1.27
CA ALA A 70 22.07 -6.07 -2.04
C ALA A 70 22.46 -4.86 -1.19
N VAL A 71 21.55 -4.38 -0.32
CA VAL A 71 21.86 -3.29 0.63
C VAL A 71 22.93 -3.72 1.64
N GLY A 72 22.82 -4.94 2.17
CA GLY A 72 23.83 -5.50 3.08
C GLY A 72 25.19 -5.65 2.41
N ALA A 73 25.23 -6.16 1.18
CA ALA A 73 26.45 -6.29 0.40
C ALA A 73 27.10 -4.93 0.10
N LEU A 74 26.31 -3.93 -0.32
CA LEU A 74 26.79 -2.56 -0.49
C LEU A 74 27.45 -2.04 0.80
N HIS A 75 26.82 -2.25 1.95
CA HIS A 75 27.35 -1.82 3.23
C HIS A 75 28.68 -2.52 3.57
N VAL A 76 28.78 -3.84 3.37
CA VAL A 76 30.01 -4.61 3.59
C VAL A 76 31.14 -4.15 2.67
N VAL A 77 30.83 -3.88 1.40
CA VAL A 77 31.81 -3.34 0.44
C VAL A 77 32.35 -1.98 0.91
N LEU A 78 31.48 -1.09 1.39
CA LEU A 78 31.90 0.21 1.91
C LEU A 78 32.71 0.09 3.21
N LEU A 79 32.35 -0.83 4.11
CA LEU A 79 33.13 -1.13 5.33
C LEU A 79 34.52 -1.68 5.02
N SER A 80 34.71 -2.31 3.86
CA SER A 80 36.00 -2.85 3.43
C SER A 80 37.00 -1.77 3.01
N VAL A 81 36.58 -0.50 2.93
CA VAL A 81 37.45 0.63 2.57
C VAL A 81 38.08 1.22 3.84
N PRO A 82 39.41 1.08 4.03
CA PRO A 82 40.06 1.38 5.31
C PRO A 82 40.11 2.87 5.68
N VAL A 83 39.88 3.77 4.72
CA VAL A 83 39.88 5.22 4.97
C VAL A 83 38.54 5.76 5.45
N LEU A 84 37.47 4.95 5.40
CA LEU A 84 36.13 5.39 5.76
C LEU A 84 35.82 5.07 7.23
N SER A 85 35.37 6.07 7.97
CA SER A 85 34.85 5.84 9.32
C SER A 85 33.46 5.21 9.28
N VAL A 86 33.08 4.48 10.33
CA VAL A 86 31.77 3.82 10.43
C VAL A 86 30.59 4.78 10.19
N PRO A 87 30.54 5.99 10.78
CA PRO A 87 29.47 6.96 10.49
C PRO A 87 29.39 7.39 9.02
N VAL A 88 30.54 7.57 8.37
CA VAL A 88 30.62 7.91 6.94
C VAL A 88 30.09 6.76 6.11
N VAL A 89 30.46 5.51 6.41
CA VAL A 89 29.97 4.32 5.71
C VAL A 89 28.44 4.20 5.80
N TRP A 90 27.85 4.41 6.99
CA TRP A 90 26.39 4.42 7.14
C TRP A 90 25.73 5.52 6.30
N THR A 91 26.29 6.72 6.31
CA THR A 91 25.80 7.83 5.48
C THR A 91 25.89 7.54 3.99
N LEU A 92 27.02 7.01 3.52
CA LEU A 92 27.20 6.63 2.11
C LEU A 92 26.24 5.50 1.72
N THR A 93 26.03 4.51 2.60
CA THR A 93 25.06 3.43 2.37
C THR A 93 23.66 4.00 2.19
N ASN A 94 23.22 4.91 3.07
CA ASN A 94 21.91 5.54 2.99
C ASN A 94 21.75 6.39 1.72
N VAL A 95 22.74 7.23 1.39
CA VAL A 95 22.70 8.09 0.20
C VAL A 95 22.71 7.27 -1.09
N LEU A 96 23.62 6.30 -1.22
CA LEU A 96 23.70 5.44 -2.42
C LEU A 96 22.45 4.59 -2.57
N HIS A 97 21.94 4.02 -1.48
CA HIS A 97 20.66 3.32 -1.49
C HIS A 97 19.54 4.22 -2.00
N ASN A 98 19.40 5.44 -1.46
CA ASN A 98 18.34 6.37 -1.86
C ASN A 98 18.48 6.81 -3.32
N LEU A 99 19.71 7.04 -3.79
CA LEU A 99 20.02 7.37 -5.19
C LEU A 99 19.63 6.23 -6.13
N VAL A 100 20.12 5.01 -5.88
CA VAL A 100 19.81 3.84 -6.71
C VAL A 100 18.32 3.56 -6.72
N MET A 101 17.68 3.65 -5.55
CA MET A 101 16.23 3.48 -5.41
C MET A 101 15.44 4.52 -6.20
N TYR A 102 15.88 5.78 -6.18
CA TYR A 102 15.27 6.85 -6.99
C TYR A 102 15.42 6.58 -8.49
N LEU A 103 16.61 6.19 -8.95
CA LEU A 103 16.87 5.90 -10.35
C LEU A 103 15.99 4.72 -10.84
N LEU A 104 16.01 3.59 -10.14
CA LEU A 104 15.26 2.40 -10.52
C LEU A 104 13.75 2.62 -10.52
N LEU A 105 13.22 3.33 -9.52
CA LEU A 105 11.77 3.49 -9.37
C LEU A 105 11.18 4.67 -10.14
N HIS A 106 11.90 5.77 -10.24
CA HIS A 106 11.36 7.04 -10.75
C HIS A 106 12.03 7.52 -12.03
N THR A 107 13.18 6.97 -12.43
CA THR A 107 13.86 7.36 -13.68
C THR A 107 13.67 6.33 -14.78
N VAL A 108 13.78 5.03 -14.46
CA VAL A 108 13.57 3.93 -15.41
C VAL A 108 12.10 3.86 -15.83
N LYS A 109 11.84 3.90 -17.14
CA LYS A 109 10.51 3.82 -17.75
C LYS A 109 10.42 2.67 -18.75
N GLY A 110 9.21 2.20 -19.01
CA GLY A 110 8.94 1.13 -19.98
C GLY A 110 9.14 -0.29 -19.43
N THR A 111 9.02 -1.27 -20.32
CA THR A 111 9.21 -2.70 -20.04
C THR A 111 10.46 -3.20 -20.75
N PRO A 112 11.28 -4.06 -20.12
CA PRO A 112 12.50 -4.59 -20.75
C PRO A 112 12.23 -5.52 -21.96
N PHE A 113 10.98 -5.92 -22.19
CA PHE A 113 10.56 -6.78 -23.29
C PHE A 113 9.39 -6.15 -24.07
N GLU A 114 9.35 -6.38 -25.38
CA GLU A 114 8.25 -6.00 -26.29
C GLU A 114 6.96 -6.68 -25.85
N THR A 115 6.09 -5.95 -25.16
CA THR A 115 4.76 -6.43 -24.76
C THR A 115 3.69 -5.75 -25.61
N PRO A 116 2.55 -6.39 -25.88
CA PRO A 116 1.48 -5.80 -26.71
C PRO A 116 0.95 -4.45 -26.21
N ASP A 117 1.18 -4.10 -24.93
CA ASP A 117 0.75 -2.84 -24.29
C ASP A 117 1.92 -1.85 -24.02
N GLN A 118 3.05 -2.02 -24.72
CA GLN A 118 4.22 -1.13 -24.62
C GLN A 118 3.85 0.36 -24.80
N GLY A 119 2.79 0.67 -25.55
CA GLY A 119 2.34 2.05 -25.79
C GLY A 119 2.00 2.82 -24.51
N ARG A 120 1.23 2.22 -23.59
CA ARG A 120 0.86 2.85 -22.31
C ARG A 120 1.98 2.75 -21.27
N ASP A 121 2.67 1.61 -21.22
CA ASP A 121 3.67 1.33 -20.20
C ASP A 121 5.04 2.00 -20.47
N ARG A 122 5.35 2.38 -21.73
CA ARG A 122 6.56 3.13 -22.10
C ARG A 122 6.69 4.46 -21.36
N LEU A 123 5.56 5.09 -21.06
CA LEU A 123 5.55 6.40 -20.41
C LEU A 123 5.58 6.31 -18.89
N LEU A 124 5.30 5.15 -18.30
CA LEU A 124 5.20 4.94 -16.86
C LEU A 124 6.56 4.56 -16.26
N THR A 125 6.89 5.10 -15.08
CA THR A 125 8.07 4.67 -14.32
C THR A 125 7.82 3.30 -13.67
N HIS A 126 8.89 2.63 -13.26
CA HIS A 126 8.74 1.34 -12.57
C HIS A 126 7.85 1.44 -11.32
N TRP A 127 7.95 2.53 -10.55
CA TRP A 127 7.04 2.81 -9.42
C TRP A 127 5.57 2.87 -9.82
N GLU A 128 5.25 3.49 -10.95
CA GLU A 128 3.87 3.60 -11.44
C GLU A 128 3.34 2.24 -11.90
N GLN A 129 4.20 1.37 -12.45
CA GLN A 129 3.85 0.04 -12.95
C GLN A 129 3.68 -1.02 -11.85
N ILE A 130 4.43 -0.94 -10.73
CA ILE A 130 4.38 -1.95 -9.65
C ILE A 130 2.95 -2.16 -9.13
N ASP A 131 2.57 -3.42 -8.95
CA ASP A 131 1.24 -3.86 -8.51
C ASP A 131 0.09 -3.23 -9.34
N TYR A 132 0.28 -3.10 -10.66
CA TYR A 132 -0.72 -2.55 -11.58
C TYR A 132 -1.16 -1.12 -11.27
N GLY A 133 -0.30 -0.33 -10.64
CA GLY A 133 -0.66 1.02 -10.20
C GLY A 133 -1.46 1.07 -8.90
N MET A 134 -1.82 -0.07 -8.30
CA MET A 134 -2.60 -0.11 -7.06
C MET A 134 -1.82 0.53 -5.91
N GLN A 135 -2.47 1.43 -5.19
CA GLN A 135 -1.87 2.09 -4.03
C GLN A 135 -1.98 1.20 -2.79
N CYS A 136 -1.13 1.49 -1.79
CA CYS A 136 -1.17 0.84 -0.47
C CYS A 136 -0.94 -0.69 -0.45
N THR A 137 -0.30 -1.24 -1.48
CA THR A 137 0.12 -2.65 -1.52
C THR A 137 1.31 -2.93 -0.59
N SER A 138 1.51 -4.19 -0.24
CA SER A 138 2.61 -4.62 0.64
C SER A 138 3.98 -4.25 0.05
N SER A 139 4.15 -4.37 -1.26
CA SER A 139 5.41 -4.01 -1.93
C SER A 139 5.67 -2.52 -1.92
N ARG A 140 4.67 -1.68 -2.22
CA ARG A 140 4.82 -0.22 -2.15
C ARG A 140 5.09 0.25 -0.73
N LYS A 141 4.46 -0.36 0.27
CA LYS A 141 4.77 -0.12 1.69
C LYS A 141 6.21 -0.53 2.00
N PHE A 142 6.64 -1.72 1.62
CA PHE A 142 8.00 -2.20 1.82
C PHE A 142 9.04 -1.23 1.24
N LEU A 143 8.90 -0.87 -0.04
CA LEU A 143 9.81 0.03 -0.75
C LEU A 143 9.77 1.49 -0.26
N SER A 144 8.75 1.86 0.53
CA SER A 144 8.64 3.19 1.16
C SER A 144 9.13 3.19 2.60
N ILE A 145 8.97 2.09 3.32
CA ILE A 145 9.44 1.92 4.70
C ILE A 145 10.94 1.63 4.73
N SER A 146 11.46 0.89 3.74
CA SER A 146 12.88 0.49 3.73
C SER A 146 13.88 1.67 3.76
N PRO A 147 13.69 2.78 3.00
CA PRO A 147 14.56 3.95 3.12
C PRO A 147 14.45 4.64 4.49
N VAL A 148 13.26 4.62 5.10
CA VAL A 148 13.00 5.22 6.43
C VAL A 148 13.74 4.42 7.51
N VAL A 149 13.65 3.09 7.48
CA VAL A 149 14.35 2.22 8.43
C VAL A 149 15.86 2.39 8.30
N LEU A 150 16.39 2.43 7.07
CA LEU A 150 17.81 2.65 6.82
C LEU A 150 18.27 4.03 7.32
N TYR A 151 17.46 5.07 7.13
CA TYR A 151 17.72 6.41 7.65
C TYR A 151 17.78 6.45 9.18
N LEU A 152 16.84 5.79 9.87
CA LEU A 152 16.82 5.73 11.34
C LEU A 152 18.04 4.98 11.87
N LEU A 153 18.39 3.86 11.23
CA LEU A 153 19.59 3.09 11.57
C LEU A 153 20.86 3.92 11.37
N THR A 154 20.95 4.62 10.25
CA THR A 154 22.05 5.54 9.94
C THR A 154 22.15 6.64 11.00
N SER A 155 21.04 7.26 11.38
CA SER A 155 21.00 8.33 12.39
C SER A 155 21.52 7.85 13.75
N PHE A 156 21.19 6.60 14.13
CA PHE A 156 21.69 5.97 15.34
C PHE A 156 23.22 5.78 15.29
N TYR A 157 23.76 5.24 14.18
CA TYR A 157 25.20 5.01 14.04
C TYR A 157 26.03 6.26 13.79
N THR A 158 25.44 7.33 13.27
CA THR A 158 26.08 8.65 13.15
C THR A 158 25.95 9.48 14.43
N LYS A 159 25.38 8.91 15.52
CA LYS A 159 25.18 9.59 16.81
C LYS A 159 24.46 10.93 16.68
N TYR A 160 23.56 11.04 15.70
CA TYR A 160 22.82 12.28 15.42
C TYR A 160 23.71 13.51 15.12
N ASP A 161 24.92 13.28 14.59
CA ASP A 161 25.77 14.37 14.12
C ASP A 161 25.02 15.26 13.09
N PRO A 162 25.01 16.60 13.23
CA PRO A 162 24.24 17.49 12.38
C PRO A 162 24.59 17.41 10.89
N ALA A 163 25.86 17.22 10.54
CA ALA A 163 26.28 17.19 9.14
C ALA A 163 25.73 15.94 8.45
N HIS A 164 25.87 14.78 9.10
CA HIS A 164 25.29 13.53 8.62
C HIS A 164 23.76 13.58 8.59
N PHE A 165 23.13 14.17 9.61
CA PHE A 165 21.68 14.31 9.69
C PHE A 165 21.08 15.07 8.50
N VAL A 166 21.67 16.21 8.13
CA VAL A 166 21.17 17.03 7.00
C VAL A 166 21.29 16.26 5.69
N ILE A 167 22.44 15.63 5.42
CA ILE A 167 22.67 14.86 4.20
C ILE A 167 21.70 13.69 4.10
N ASN A 168 21.55 12.93 5.19
CA ASN A 168 20.68 11.76 5.23
C ASN A 168 19.21 12.16 5.07
N THR A 169 18.78 13.26 5.69
CA THR A 169 17.43 13.80 5.56
C THR A 169 17.14 14.26 4.14
N ALA A 170 18.06 15.02 3.53
CA ALA A 170 17.90 15.48 2.15
C ALA A 170 17.78 14.29 1.17
N SER A 171 18.61 13.26 1.35
CA SER A 171 18.54 12.04 0.54
C SER A 171 17.22 11.29 0.73
N LEU A 172 16.71 11.20 1.96
CA LEU A 172 15.44 10.54 2.26
C LEU A 172 14.26 11.29 1.63
N LEU A 173 14.25 12.61 1.74
CA LEU A 173 13.20 13.44 1.13
C LEU A 173 13.18 13.27 -0.39
N SER A 174 14.34 13.20 -1.05
CA SER A 174 14.40 13.03 -2.51
C SER A 174 13.71 11.75 -3.01
N VAL A 175 13.72 10.68 -2.23
CA VAL A 175 13.12 9.39 -2.61
C VAL A 175 11.70 9.20 -2.05
N LEU A 176 11.34 9.88 -0.97
CA LEU A 176 9.99 9.82 -0.39
C LEU A 176 9.01 10.78 -1.07
N LEU A 177 9.44 11.98 -1.44
CA LEU A 177 8.57 12.99 -2.06
C LEU A 177 7.85 12.44 -3.30
N PRO A 178 8.52 11.77 -4.27
CA PRO A 178 7.85 11.24 -5.46
C PRO A 178 6.90 10.07 -5.18
N LYS A 179 6.99 9.44 -4.00
CA LYS A 179 6.13 8.31 -3.59
C LYS A 179 4.85 8.75 -2.90
N LEU A 180 4.76 10.01 -2.45
CA LEU A 180 3.55 10.52 -1.82
C LEU A 180 2.39 10.52 -2.83
N PRO A 181 1.17 10.14 -2.39
CA PRO A 181 0.00 10.03 -3.28
C PRO A 181 -0.37 11.36 -3.95
N GLN A 182 0.04 12.50 -3.37
CA GLN A 182 -0.17 13.83 -3.93
C GLN A 182 0.66 14.11 -5.20
N PHE A 183 1.74 13.36 -5.43
CA PHE A 183 2.56 13.45 -6.65
C PHE A 183 2.27 12.31 -7.64
N HIS A 184 1.24 11.50 -7.39
CA HIS A 184 0.83 10.45 -8.32
C HIS A 184 0.29 11.08 -9.62
N GLY A 185 1.00 10.89 -10.73
CA GLY A 185 0.65 11.48 -12.03
C GLY A 185 1.14 12.93 -12.25
N VAL A 186 1.72 13.58 -11.23
CA VAL A 186 2.31 14.92 -11.35
C VAL A 186 3.77 14.80 -10.99
N ARG A 187 4.58 14.39 -11.96
CA ARG A 187 6.03 14.35 -11.80
C ARG A 187 6.50 15.74 -11.41
N LEU A 188 7.24 15.84 -10.29
CA LEU A 188 8.06 17.00 -9.96
C LEU A 188 8.72 17.46 -11.28
N PHE A 189 8.39 18.65 -11.77
CA PHE A 189 8.84 19.24 -13.05
C PHE A 189 8.07 18.93 -14.36
N GLY A 190 6.85 18.38 -14.34
CA GLY A 190 5.97 18.46 -15.52
C GLY A 190 6.55 17.88 -16.83
N ILE A 191 7.52 16.96 -16.76
CA ILE A 191 8.20 16.33 -17.91
C ILE A 191 7.25 15.42 -18.71
N ASN A 192 5.97 15.37 -18.34
CA ASN A 192 4.94 14.65 -19.07
C ASN A 192 3.67 15.49 -19.16
N LYS A 193 3.77 16.67 -19.77
CA LYS A 193 2.60 17.32 -20.39
C LYS A 193 2.38 16.69 -21.75
N TYR A 194 1.27 15.97 -21.88
CA TYR A 194 0.57 15.79 -23.16
C TYR A 194 -0.86 16.24 -22.93
#